data_AF-A0A6H2GD22-F1
#
_entry.id   AF-A0A6H2GD22-F1
#
_cell.length_a   1.000
_cell.length_b   1.000
_cell.length_c   1.000
_cell.angle_alpha   90.00
_cell.angle_beta   90.00
_cell.angle_gamma   90.00
#
_symmetry.space_group_name_H-M   'P 1'
#
loop_
_entity.id
_entity.type
_entity.pdbx_description
1 polymer ?
#
loop_
_entity_poly.entity_id
_entity_poly.type
_entity_poly.pdbx_seq_one_letter_code
_entity_poly.pdbx_strand_id
1 'polypeptide(L)'
;MASQAEVAAHLLLSDRRLRDLAKLPGAPVPQGRGDWELDAWRHFYIHYLRSNRRDTVGTDEPEVGDNSPEKNREQWLKNEERQERILMARVKRRILAKRYAPIELISVAVSRVAVELRTRVESWPPRLKKVWPEMPQEASSVLREELAIALNELADIRVDFSDYDVSAIERDLDRVESLARDDTDDGG
;
A
#
# COMPACT_ATOMS: atom_id res chain seq x y z
N MET A 1 -48.61 12.16 12.14
CA MET A 1 -48.67 13.23 11.13
C MET A 1 -47.62 14.26 11.47
N ALA A 2 -46.76 14.60 10.52
CA ALA A 2 -45.63 15.46 10.79
C ALA A 2 -45.98 16.93 10.56
N SER A 3 -45.46 17.80 11.42
CA SER A 3 -45.48 19.24 11.14
C SER A 3 -44.51 19.58 10.00
N GLN A 4 -44.69 20.75 9.38
CA GLN A 4 -43.77 21.23 8.34
C GLN A 4 -42.31 21.29 8.84
N ALA A 5 -42.11 21.69 10.10
CA ALA A 5 -40.80 21.77 10.74
C ALA A 5 -40.19 20.37 10.93
N GLU A 6 -41.00 19.36 11.28
CA GLU A 6 -40.55 17.98 11.38
C GLU A 6 -40.13 17.40 10.02
N VAL A 7 -40.86 17.72 8.94
CA VAL A 7 -40.45 17.31 7.59
C VAL A 7 -39.15 17.99 7.16
N ALA A 8 -38.99 19.28 7.45
CA ALA A 8 -37.76 20.00 7.14
C ALA A 8 -36.57 19.40 7.89
N ALA A 9 -36.73 19.15 9.19
CA ALA A 9 -35.71 18.49 10.01
C ALA A 9 -35.39 17.07 9.53
N HIS A 10 -36.42 16.27 9.17
CA HIS A 10 -36.25 14.91 8.67
C HIS A 10 -35.45 14.84 7.36
N LEU A 11 -35.58 15.86 6.51
CA LEU A 11 -34.84 15.98 5.26
C LEU A 11 -33.52 16.77 5.39
N LEU A 12 -33.16 17.21 6.61
CA LEU A 12 -32.01 18.06 6.89
C LEU A 12 -32.02 19.37 6.09
N LEU A 13 -33.20 19.99 5.98
CA LEU A 13 -33.45 21.24 5.26
C LEU A 13 -33.94 22.34 6.21
N SER A 14 -33.81 23.60 5.79
CA SER A 14 -34.49 24.70 6.46
C SER A 14 -35.96 24.79 6.03
N ASP A 15 -36.83 25.29 6.91
CA ASP A 15 -38.26 25.53 6.62
C ASP A 15 -38.47 26.41 5.38
N ARG A 16 -37.54 27.34 5.13
CA ARG A 16 -37.55 28.17 3.93
C ARG A 16 -37.29 27.33 2.68
N ARG A 17 -36.28 26.46 2.72
CA ARG A 17 -35.94 25.60 1.59
C ARG A 17 -37.06 24.59 1.29
N LEU A 18 -37.71 24.05 2.33
CA LEU A 18 -38.88 23.19 2.17
C LEU A 18 -40.05 23.93 1.51
N ARG A 19 -40.31 25.20 1.87
CA ARG A 19 -41.34 26.03 1.22
C ARG A 19 -41.06 26.30 -0.25
N ASP A 20 -39.80 26.44 -0.62
CA ASP A 20 -39.43 26.64 -2.02
C ASP A 20 -39.58 25.35 -2.82
N LEU A 21 -39.24 24.20 -2.24
CA LEU A 21 -39.50 22.88 -2.84
C LEU A 21 -40.99 22.59 -3.00
N ALA A 22 -41.84 23.04 -2.07
CA ALA A 22 -43.30 22.89 -2.16
C ALA A 22 -43.95 23.63 -3.34
N LYS A 23 -43.24 24.58 -3.97
CA LYS A 23 -43.72 25.28 -5.17
C LYS A 23 -43.40 24.53 -6.46
N LEU A 24 -42.58 23.47 -6.40
CA LEU A 24 -42.17 22.72 -7.58
C LEU A 24 -43.26 21.74 -8.03
N PRO A 25 -43.36 21.45 -9.34
CA PRO A 25 -44.32 20.49 -9.85
C PRO A 25 -44.04 19.09 -9.28
N GLY A 26 -45.10 18.39 -8.84
CA GLY A 26 -45.00 17.06 -8.24
C GLY A 26 -44.65 17.05 -6.75
N ALA A 27 -44.50 18.21 -6.11
CA ALA A 27 -44.34 18.28 -4.66
C ALA A 27 -45.59 17.72 -3.94
N PRO A 28 -45.44 16.90 -2.88
CA PRO A 28 -46.57 16.39 -2.13
C PRO A 28 -47.36 17.53 -1.47
N VAL A 29 -48.69 17.51 -1.62
CA VAL A 29 -49.57 18.52 -1.01
C VAL A 29 -49.98 18.03 0.37
N PRO A 30 -49.83 18.85 1.44
CA PRO A 30 -50.31 18.45 2.76
C PRO A 30 -51.82 18.23 2.75
N GLN A 31 -52.28 17.11 3.30
CA GLN A 31 -53.70 16.75 3.35
C GLN A 31 -54.40 17.47 4.51
N GLY A 32 -54.31 18.79 4.54
CA GLY A 32 -54.87 19.65 5.59
C GLY A 32 -53.82 20.39 6.42
N ARG A 33 -54.30 21.14 7.43
CA ARG A 33 -53.46 22.05 8.21
C ARG A 33 -52.57 21.25 9.17
N GLY A 34 -51.33 20.99 8.77
CA GLY A 34 -50.34 20.25 9.57
C GLY A 34 -50.25 18.76 9.26
N ASP A 35 -50.82 18.32 8.13
CA ASP A 35 -50.77 16.92 7.74
C ASP A 35 -49.77 16.67 6.61
N TRP A 36 -48.48 16.71 6.97
CA TRP A 36 -47.39 16.44 6.04
C TRP A 36 -46.96 14.97 6.14
N GLU A 37 -47.02 14.27 5.01
CA GLU A 37 -46.60 12.87 4.91
C GLU A 37 -45.08 12.77 4.68
N LEU A 38 -44.36 12.31 5.70
CA LEU A 38 -42.89 12.23 5.69
C LEU A 38 -42.34 11.38 4.54
N ASP A 39 -42.97 10.25 4.26
CA ASP A 39 -42.49 9.34 3.22
C ASP A 39 -42.74 9.91 1.82
N ALA A 40 -43.88 10.55 1.57
CA ALA A 40 -44.13 11.23 0.30
C ALA A 40 -43.08 12.32 0.04
N TRP A 41 -42.75 13.11 1.07
CA TRP A 41 -41.72 14.15 0.99
C TRP A 41 -40.31 13.60 0.82
N ARG A 42 -40.00 12.46 1.45
CA ARG A 42 -38.73 11.75 1.25
C ARG A 42 -38.56 11.26 -0.18
N HIS A 43 -39.59 10.61 -0.74
CA HIS A 43 -39.55 10.13 -2.12
C HIS A 43 -39.42 11.30 -3.10
N PHE A 44 -40.23 12.35 -2.93
CA PHE A 44 -40.13 13.55 -3.74
C PHE A 44 -38.73 14.18 -3.69
N TYR A 45 -38.15 14.33 -2.50
CA TYR A 45 -36.83 14.94 -2.35
C TYR A 45 -35.70 14.10 -2.97
N ILE A 46 -35.76 12.77 -2.84
CA ILE A 46 -34.82 11.86 -3.52
C ILE A 46 -34.94 12.01 -5.04
N HIS A 47 -36.17 12.07 -5.57
CA HIS A 47 -36.39 12.30 -7.00
C HIS A 47 -35.86 13.66 -7.46
N TYR A 48 -36.12 14.71 -6.69
CA TYR A 48 -35.62 16.06 -6.94
C TYR A 48 -34.09 16.12 -6.96
N LEU A 49 -33.41 15.48 -5.99
CA LEU A 49 -31.94 15.43 -5.98
C LEU A 49 -31.39 14.67 -7.19
N ARG A 50 -32.06 13.59 -7.62
CA ARG A 50 -31.66 12.80 -8.80
C ARG A 50 -31.90 13.53 -10.12
N SER A 51 -32.95 14.35 -10.22
CA SER A 51 -33.21 15.16 -11.41
C SER A 51 -32.33 16.41 -11.45
N ASN A 52 -32.16 17.10 -10.32
CA ASN A 52 -31.33 18.30 -10.26
C ASN A 52 -29.83 17.99 -10.47
N ARG A 53 -29.37 16.77 -10.13
CA ARG A 53 -28.02 16.29 -10.51
C ARG A 53 -27.88 16.04 -12.02
N ARG A 54 -28.98 15.78 -12.71
CA ARG A 54 -29.07 15.69 -14.17
C ARG A 54 -29.05 17.09 -14.81
N ASP A 55 -29.69 18.07 -14.18
CA ASP A 55 -29.78 19.45 -14.71
C ASP A 55 -28.52 20.31 -14.44
N THR A 56 -27.68 19.96 -13.46
CA THR A 56 -26.34 20.58 -13.28
C THR A 56 -25.29 20.05 -14.26
N VAL A 57 -25.62 19.02 -15.05
CA VAL A 57 -24.86 18.63 -16.24
C VAL A 57 -25.51 19.41 -17.38
N GLY A 58 -24.98 20.60 -17.64
CA GLY A 58 -25.43 21.44 -18.75
C GLY A 58 -25.39 20.63 -20.06
N THR A 59 -26.45 20.79 -20.84
CA THR A 59 -26.62 20.55 -22.29
C THR A 59 -25.46 19.89 -23.05
N ASP A 60 -25.05 18.73 -22.61
CA ASP A 60 -24.59 17.63 -23.44
C ASP A 60 -25.49 16.48 -23.02
N GLU A 61 -26.19 15.88 -23.99
CA GLU A 61 -26.92 14.65 -23.77
C GLU A 61 -26.03 13.71 -22.94
N PRO A 62 -26.51 13.12 -21.83
CA PRO A 62 -25.79 11.99 -21.29
C PRO A 62 -25.90 10.94 -22.38
N GLU A 63 -24.83 10.77 -23.17
CA GLU A 63 -24.52 9.47 -23.74
C GLU A 63 -24.82 8.50 -22.60
N VAL A 64 -25.85 7.67 -22.80
CA VAL A 64 -26.14 6.55 -21.93
C VAL A 64 -24.82 5.82 -21.89
N GLY A 65 -24.04 6.05 -20.83
CA GLY A 65 -22.71 5.51 -20.69
C GLY A 65 -22.92 4.02 -20.81
N ASP A 66 -22.52 3.47 -21.95
CA ASP A 66 -22.80 2.10 -22.35
C ASP A 66 -22.29 1.21 -21.23
N ASN A 67 -23.20 0.84 -20.33
CA ASN A 67 -22.94 0.05 -19.14
C ASN A 67 -22.85 -1.42 -19.56
N SER A 68 -22.32 -1.65 -20.77
CA SER A 68 -22.03 -2.96 -21.27
C SER A 68 -21.04 -3.60 -20.30
N PRO A 69 -21.22 -4.89 -20.00
CA PRO A 69 -20.28 -5.63 -19.17
C PRO A 69 -18.83 -5.53 -19.68
N GLU A 70 -18.64 -5.23 -20.97
CA GLU A 70 -17.35 -4.96 -21.60
C GLU A 70 -16.72 -3.65 -21.12
N LYS A 71 -17.41 -2.51 -21.10
CA LYS A 71 -16.83 -1.25 -20.58
C LYS A 71 -16.53 -1.32 -19.08
N ASN A 72 -17.35 -2.03 -18.31
CA ASN A 72 -17.07 -2.27 -16.88
C ASN A 72 -15.85 -3.16 -16.68
N ARG A 73 -15.66 -4.18 -17.53
CA ARG A 73 -14.47 -5.04 -17.54
C ARG A 73 -13.22 -4.27 -17.94
N GLU A 74 -13.31 -3.40 -18.94
CA GLU A 74 -12.19 -2.53 -19.35
C GLU A 74 -11.79 -1.54 -18.25
N GLN A 75 -12.75 -0.95 -17.55
CA GLN A 75 -12.46 -0.08 -16.40
C GLN A 75 -11.81 -0.85 -15.25
N TRP A 76 -12.27 -2.08 -14.98
CA TRP A 76 -11.68 -2.95 -13.98
C TRP A 76 -10.21 -3.29 -14.32
N LEU A 77 -9.94 -3.71 -15.56
CA LEU A 77 -8.57 -3.98 -16.04
C LEU A 77 -7.68 -2.74 -15.98
N LYS A 78 -8.19 -1.56 -16.37
CA LYS A 78 -7.44 -0.30 -16.26
C LYS A 78 -7.10 0.07 -14.81
N ASN A 79 -8.00 -0.24 -13.88
CA ASN A 79 -7.75 -0.01 -12.46
C ASN A 79 -6.71 -0.98 -11.91
N GLU A 80 -6.76 -2.25 -12.31
CA GLU A 80 -5.78 -3.28 -11.95
C GLU A 80 -4.39 -2.93 -12.49
N GLU A 81 -4.29 -2.60 -13.79
CA GLU A 81 -3.04 -2.12 -14.38
C GLU A 81 -2.49 -0.87 -13.68
N ARG A 82 -3.36 0.05 -13.26
CA ARG A 82 -2.95 1.25 -12.52
C ARG A 82 -2.40 0.88 -11.14
N GLN A 83 -3.01 -0.08 -10.45
CA GLN A 83 -2.52 -0.58 -9.17
C GLN A 83 -1.16 -1.27 -9.32
N GLU A 84 -0.99 -2.12 -10.33
CA GLU A 84 0.30 -2.76 -10.62
C GLU A 84 1.40 -1.75 -10.94
N ARG A 85 1.10 -0.72 -11.75
CA ARG A 85 2.05 0.36 -12.06
C ARG A 85 2.46 1.13 -10.80
N ILE A 86 1.51 1.40 -9.90
CA ILE A 86 1.79 2.07 -8.62
C ILE A 86 2.70 1.20 -7.76
N LEU A 87 2.39 -0.10 -7.63
CA LEU A 87 3.21 -1.05 -6.88
C LEU A 87 4.63 -1.15 -7.46
N MET A 88 4.76 -1.26 -8.77
CA MET A 88 6.05 -1.32 -9.46
C MET A 88 6.86 -0.03 -9.27
N ALA A 89 6.21 1.14 -9.34
CA ALA A 89 6.86 2.42 -9.07
C ALA A 89 7.32 2.53 -7.60
N ARG A 90 6.55 2.02 -6.65
CA ARG A 90 6.90 1.96 -5.22
C ARG A 90 8.13 1.07 -4.98
N VAL A 91 8.16 -0.13 -5.57
CA VAL A 91 9.31 -1.04 -5.49
C VAL A 91 10.55 -0.40 -6.12
N LYS A 92 10.42 0.19 -7.31
CA LYS A 92 11.53 0.84 -8.02
C LYS A 92 12.14 2.00 -7.23
N ARG A 93 11.33 2.85 -6.58
CA ARG A 93 11.83 3.93 -5.70
C ARG A 93 12.68 3.38 -4.55
N ARG A 94 12.32 2.22 -3.99
CA ARG A 94 13.04 1.63 -2.85
C ARG A 94 14.33 0.90 -3.26
N ILE A 95 14.36 0.27 -4.43
CA ILE A 95 15.59 -0.21 -5.06
C ILE A 95 16.55 0.97 -5.28
N LEU A 96 16.05 2.08 -5.82
CA LEU A 96 16.84 3.30 -6.01
C LEU A 96 17.33 3.92 -4.69
N ALA A 97 16.56 3.79 -3.61
CA ALA A 97 16.96 4.18 -2.26
C ALA A 97 17.94 3.20 -1.59
N LYS A 98 18.41 2.17 -2.30
CA LYS A 98 19.35 1.14 -1.81
C LYS A 98 18.89 0.36 -0.57
N ARG A 99 17.58 0.37 -0.26
CA ARG A 99 17.03 -0.40 0.88
C ARG A 99 16.77 -1.86 0.54
N TYR A 100 16.61 -2.17 -0.74
CA TYR A 100 16.46 -3.53 -1.24
C TYR A 100 17.46 -3.73 -2.38
N ALA A 101 18.15 -4.87 -2.38
CA ALA A 101 19.03 -5.27 -3.46
C ALA A 101 18.53 -6.60 -4.04
N PRO A 102 18.68 -6.82 -5.36
CA PRO A 102 18.47 -8.13 -5.97
C PRO A 102 19.23 -9.21 -5.19
N ILE A 103 18.57 -10.34 -4.95
CA ILE A 103 19.13 -11.43 -4.16
C ILE A 103 20.42 -11.97 -4.78
N GLU A 104 20.56 -11.88 -6.10
CA GLU A 104 21.75 -12.25 -6.84
C GLU A 104 22.95 -11.37 -6.44
N LEU A 105 22.73 -10.06 -6.26
CA LEU A 105 23.79 -9.14 -5.84
C LEU A 105 24.24 -9.40 -4.41
N ILE A 106 23.30 -9.67 -3.51
CA ILE A 106 23.60 -10.03 -2.12
C ILE A 106 24.38 -11.35 -2.09
N SER A 107 23.91 -12.36 -2.83
CA SER A 107 24.55 -13.67 -2.91
C SER A 107 25.98 -13.59 -3.44
N VAL A 108 26.20 -12.79 -4.50
CA VAL A 108 27.55 -12.55 -5.05
C VAL A 108 28.45 -11.82 -4.04
N ALA A 109 27.93 -10.79 -3.35
CA ALA A 109 28.70 -10.05 -2.36
C ALA A 109 29.13 -10.95 -1.19
N VAL A 110 28.20 -11.73 -0.63
CA VAL A 110 28.49 -12.68 0.46
C VAL A 110 29.47 -13.75 0.01
N SER A 111 29.27 -14.31 -1.19
CA SER A 111 30.19 -15.32 -1.75
C SER A 111 31.61 -14.77 -1.91
N ARG A 112 31.74 -13.52 -2.37
CA ARG A 112 33.05 -12.87 -2.51
C ARG A 112 33.73 -12.67 -1.16
N VAL A 113 33.00 -12.20 -0.16
CA VAL A 113 33.51 -12.05 1.21
C VAL A 113 33.98 -13.39 1.76
N ALA A 114 33.20 -14.47 1.58
CA ALA A 114 33.55 -15.80 2.04
C ALA A 114 34.85 -16.32 1.37
N VAL A 115 35.00 -16.14 0.06
CA VAL A 115 36.20 -16.53 -0.69
C VAL A 115 37.42 -15.72 -0.26
N GLU A 116 37.29 -14.40 -0.11
CA GLU A 116 38.39 -13.54 0.35
C GLU A 116 38.82 -13.88 1.79
N LEU A 117 37.86 -14.14 2.67
CA LEU A 117 38.12 -14.55 4.05
C LEU A 117 38.84 -15.90 4.11
N ARG A 118 38.34 -16.91 3.39
CA ARG A 118 38.99 -18.23 3.30
C ARG A 118 40.44 -18.11 2.82
N THR A 119 40.65 -17.37 1.73
CA THR A 119 41.99 -17.12 1.17
C THR A 119 42.90 -16.45 2.20
N ARG A 120 42.37 -15.49 2.98
CA ARG A 120 43.13 -14.80 4.01
C ARG A 120 43.53 -15.75 5.14
N VAL A 121 42.63 -16.60 5.61
CA VAL A 121 42.86 -17.59 6.67
C VAL A 121 43.85 -18.66 6.22
N GLU A 122 43.69 -19.22 5.03
CA GLU A 122 44.64 -20.20 4.45
C GLU A 122 46.06 -19.63 4.29
N SER A 123 46.20 -18.30 4.21
CA SER A 123 47.50 -17.63 4.16
C SER A 123 48.19 -17.49 5.53
N TRP A 124 47.51 -17.77 6.65
CA TRP A 124 48.08 -17.61 7.99
C TRP A 124 49.18 -18.62 8.32
N PRO A 125 49.03 -19.94 8.08
CA PRO A 125 50.09 -20.91 8.39
C PRO A 125 51.46 -20.58 7.79
N PRO A 126 51.60 -20.22 6.49
CA PRO A 126 52.92 -19.86 5.95
C PRO A 126 53.43 -18.52 6.51
N ARG A 127 52.56 -17.55 6.80
CA ARG A 127 52.96 -16.29 7.45
C ARG A 127 53.46 -16.51 8.88
N LEU A 128 52.80 -17.38 9.63
CA LEU A 128 53.18 -17.73 10.99
C LEU A 128 54.53 -18.43 11.00
N LYS A 129 54.77 -19.40 10.10
CA LYS A 129 56.09 -20.04 9.93
C LYS A 129 57.20 -19.07 9.56
N LYS A 130 56.88 -18.00 8.81
CA LYS A 130 57.86 -16.96 8.48
C LYS A 130 58.27 -16.13 9.71
N VAL A 131 57.32 -15.83 10.60
CA VAL A 131 57.56 -15.02 11.81
C VAL A 131 58.13 -15.88 12.95
N TRP A 132 57.77 -17.16 12.99
CA TRP A 132 58.25 -18.14 13.96
C TRP A 132 58.80 -19.38 13.23
N PRO A 133 60.07 -19.34 12.78
CA PRO A 133 60.67 -20.44 12.02
C PRO A 133 60.80 -21.73 12.83
N GLU A 134 61.14 -21.61 14.12
CA GLU A 134 61.29 -22.72 15.07
C GLU A 134 59.95 -23.16 15.70
N MET A 135 58.83 -22.91 15.02
CA MET A 135 57.52 -23.33 15.53
C MET A 135 57.47 -24.86 15.66
N PRO A 136 57.11 -25.41 16.84
CA PRO A 136 56.93 -26.84 17.02
C PRO A 136 55.94 -27.42 16.00
N GLN A 137 56.23 -28.62 15.51
CA GLN A 137 55.41 -29.25 14.49
C GLN A 137 53.99 -29.55 15.02
N GLU A 138 53.87 -29.88 16.30
CA GLU A 138 52.60 -30.10 17.00
C GLU A 138 51.74 -28.84 17.04
N ALA A 139 52.35 -27.67 17.29
CA ALA A 139 51.64 -26.39 17.24
C ALA A 139 51.17 -26.07 15.81
N SER A 140 52.00 -26.38 14.81
CA SER A 140 51.63 -26.21 13.41
C SER A 140 50.49 -27.12 12.97
N SER A 141 50.42 -28.35 13.47
CA SER A 141 49.37 -29.31 13.12
C SER A 141 48.05 -28.91 13.76
N VAL A 142 48.06 -28.60 15.06
CA VAL A 142 46.85 -28.15 15.78
C VAL A 142 46.27 -26.91 15.12
N LEU A 143 47.09 -25.90 14.79
CA LEU A 143 46.61 -24.71 14.10
C LEU A 143 45.93 -25.03 12.76
N ARG A 144 46.50 -25.94 11.95
CA ARG A 144 45.93 -26.31 10.66
C ARG A 144 44.62 -27.05 10.80
N GLU A 145 44.52 -27.92 11.81
CA GLU A 145 43.32 -28.68 12.12
C GLU A 145 42.20 -27.77 12.59
N GLU A 146 42.46 -26.88 13.55
CA GLU A 146 41.50 -25.88 14.03
C GLU A 146 41.03 -24.94 12.90
N LEU A 147 41.95 -24.50 12.03
CA LEU A 147 41.58 -23.69 10.87
C LEU A 147 40.70 -24.45 9.88
N ALA A 148 40.95 -25.74 9.68
CA ALA A 148 40.14 -26.58 8.81
C ALA A 148 38.73 -26.78 9.39
N ILE A 149 38.62 -27.01 10.70
CA ILE A 149 37.33 -27.12 11.41
C ILE A 149 36.54 -25.82 11.23
N ALA A 150 37.14 -24.66 11.55
CA ALA A 150 36.48 -23.36 11.43
C ALA A 150 36.02 -23.06 9.99
N LEU A 151 36.84 -23.39 8.98
CA LEU A 151 36.45 -23.19 7.57
C LEU A 151 35.31 -24.12 7.14
N ASN A 152 35.25 -25.34 7.67
CA ASN A 152 34.16 -26.28 7.39
C ASN A 152 32.86 -25.86 8.08
N GLU A 153 32.92 -25.40 9.34
CA GLU A 153 31.75 -24.84 10.04
C GLU A 153 31.17 -23.63 9.30
N LEU A 154 32.04 -22.72 8.82
CA LEU A 154 31.63 -21.58 8.00
C LEU A 154 30.97 -22.00 6.69
N ALA A 155 31.41 -23.10 6.09
CA ALA A 155 30.83 -23.61 4.84
C ALA A 155 29.42 -24.20 5.05
N ASP A 156 29.08 -24.64 6.26
CA ASP A 156 27.79 -25.25 6.58
C ASP A 156 26.78 -24.27 7.19
N ILE A 157 27.12 -22.98 7.27
CA ILE A 157 26.19 -21.94 7.70
C ILE A 157 25.03 -21.88 6.70
N ARG A 158 23.86 -22.32 7.15
CA ARG A 158 22.59 -22.13 6.44
C ARG A 158 21.96 -20.84 6.93
N VAL A 159 21.43 -20.06 6.00
CA VAL A 159 20.59 -18.92 6.34
C VAL A 159 19.30 -19.46 6.93
N ASP A 160 19.07 -19.17 8.21
CA ASP A 160 17.80 -19.49 8.86
C ASP A 160 16.75 -18.45 8.44
N PHE A 161 15.67 -18.94 7.83
CA PHE A 161 14.53 -18.13 7.41
C PHE A 161 13.35 -18.27 8.39
N SER A 162 13.53 -18.91 9.55
CA SER A 162 12.48 -19.09 10.56
C SER A 162 11.89 -17.76 11.05
N ASP A 163 12.74 -16.74 11.17
CA ASP A 163 12.35 -15.36 11.53
C ASP A 163 11.99 -14.49 10.31
N TYR A 164 12.08 -15.03 9.08
CA TYR A 164 11.72 -14.30 7.87
C TYR A 164 10.19 -14.30 7.70
N ASP A 165 9.57 -13.24 8.19
CA ASP A 165 8.15 -13.01 8.06
C ASP A 165 7.86 -12.10 6.85
N VAL A 166 7.11 -12.61 5.87
CA VAL A 166 6.67 -11.82 4.71
C VAL A 166 5.86 -10.59 5.12
N SER A 167 5.15 -10.66 6.25
CA SER A 167 4.42 -9.51 6.80
C SER A 167 5.34 -8.41 7.33
N ALA A 168 6.63 -8.66 7.53
CA ALA A 168 7.61 -7.60 7.80
C ALA A 168 7.78 -6.68 6.59
N ILE A 169 7.67 -7.23 5.37
CA ILE A 169 7.68 -6.45 4.13
C ILE A 169 6.45 -5.56 4.05
N GLU A 170 5.28 -6.09 4.44
CA GLU A 170 4.01 -5.36 4.46
C GLU A 170 4.02 -4.26 5.54
N ARG A 171 4.51 -4.56 6.75
CA ARG A 171 4.66 -3.57 7.83
C ARG A 171 5.64 -2.45 7.48
N ASP A 172 6.74 -2.76 6.80
CA ASP A 172 7.65 -1.73 6.26
C ASP A 172 7.05 -0.98 5.07
N LEU A 173 6.14 -1.60 4.30
CA LEU A 173 5.36 -0.93 3.28
C LEU A 173 4.52 0.18 3.90
N ASP A 174 3.79 -0.15 4.96
CA ASP A 174 2.88 0.75 5.68
C ASP A 174 3.61 1.86 6.42
N ARG A 175 4.73 1.55 7.10
CA ARG A 175 5.52 2.54 7.85
C ARG A 175 6.16 3.60 6.95
N VAL A 176 6.58 3.21 5.75
CA VAL A 176 7.12 4.17 4.78
C VAL A 176 6.01 4.98 4.12
N GLU A 177 4.82 4.40 3.93
CA GLU A 177 3.66 5.15 3.45
C GLU A 177 3.17 6.19 4.46
N SER A 178 3.24 5.91 5.77
CA SER A 178 2.92 6.91 6.80
C SER A 178 3.94 8.06 6.83
N LEU A 179 5.24 7.78 6.72
CA LEU A 179 6.28 8.81 6.65
C LEU A 179 6.17 9.70 5.40
N ALA A 180 5.82 9.12 4.25
CA ALA A 180 5.63 9.88 3.01
C ALA A 180 4.34 10.74 3.01
N ARG A 181 3.38 10.44 3.88
CA ARG A 181 2.16 11.23 4.06
C ARG A 181 2.38 12.41 5.01
N ASP A 182 3.16 12.23 6.07
CA ASP A 182 3.55 13.31 6.99
C ASP A 182 4.31 14.43 6.25
N ASP A 183 5.24 14.07 5.33
CA ASP A 183 5.99 15.06 4.54
C ASP A 183 5.12 15.87 3.55
N THR A 184 3.87 15.46 3.30
CA THR A 184 2.94 16.14 2.38
C THR A 184 1.87 16.98 3.07
N ASP A 185 1.74 16.90 4.40
CA ASP A 185 0.73 17.64 5.18
C ASP A 185 1.31 18.94 5.80
N ASP A 186 2.63 19.14 5.77
CA ASP A 186 3.31 20.38 6.19
C ASP A 186 3.38 21.44 5.07
N GLY A 187 2.26 21.68 4.40
CA GLY A 187 2.13 22.68 3.33
C GLY A 187 0.80 23.43 3.41
N GLY A 188 0.68 24.29 4.42
CA GLY A 188 -0.39 25.29 4.55
C GLY A 188 -0.31 26.42 3.53
#